data_AF-A0A484LRW5-F1
#
_entry.id   AF-A0A484LRW5-F1
#
_cell.length_a   1.000
_cell.length_b   1.000
_cell.length_c   1.000
_cell.angle_alpha   90.00
_cell.angle_beta   90.00
_cell.angle_gamma   90.00
#
_symmetry.space_group_name_H-M   'P 1'
#
loop_
_entity.id
_entity.type
_entity.pdbx_description
1 polymer ?
#
loop_
_entity_poly.entity_id
_entity_poly.type
_entity_poly.pdbx_seq_one_letter_code
_entity_poly.pdbx_strand_id
1 'polypeptide(L)'
;MLHSRRLIRKTLTTQIPEIHRLRSLSTAADIPAPFRKNQHQQNHSFLPPNEYLNSWKPPKDPKEAEYKLALLRRDYAKKVKEVRKEYIKEMEVMRLEKLRKTEAKKEAMRIASEERKAAKAAEKKAKAKERAIFEAQFRQTLAKERQEKLEYWKMREKKFEEKKKEKRELLHKKSSMWIDEDALGKKALEAIVSPEVF
;
A
#
# COMPACT_ATOMS: atom_id res chain seq x y z
N MET A 1 63.31 -2.07 -19.11
CA MET A 1 61.87 -2.10 -19.45
C MET A 1 61.38 -0.69 -19.70
N LEU A 2 61.38 -0.24 -20.96
CA LEU A 2 60.92 1.09 -21.36
C LEU A 2 59.91 0.90 -22.48
N HIS A 3 58.63 1.13 -22.22
CA HIS A 3 57.61 1.19 -23.26
C HIS A 3 56.87 2.52 -23.19
N SER A 4 57.44 3.46 -23.94
CA SER A 4 56.79 4.68 -24.44
C SER A 4 55.55 4.32 -25.26
N ARG A 5 54.40 4.93 -24.92
CA ARG A 5 53.26 5.09 -25.82
C ARG A 5 52.56 6.42 -25.53
N ARG A 6 52.98 7.47 -26.23
CA ARG A 6 52.12 8.61 -26.59
C ARG A 6 51.71 8.45 -28.05
N LEU A 7 50.67 9.19 -28.46
CA LEU A 7 49.89 9.16 -29.71
C LEU A 7 48.58 8.38 -29.50
N ILE A 8 47.36 8.89 -29.70
CA ILE A 8 46.84 9.96 -30.56
C ILE A 8 45.60 10.59 -29.89
N ARG A 9 45.49 11.92 -29.89
CA ARG A 9 44.24 12.64 -29.64
C ARG A 9 43.31 12.44 -30.83
N LYS A 10 42.12 11.86 -30.61
CA LYS A 10 40.99 11.96 -31.54
C LYS A 10 39.93 12.86 -30.91
N THR A 11 39.68 14.00 -31.53
CA THR A 11 38.54 14.86 -31.24
C THR A 11 37.29 14.23 -31.86
N LEU A 12 36.32 13.89 -31.04
CA LEU A 12 34.98 13.52 -31.51
C LEU A 12 34.01 14.66 -31.19
N THR A 13 33.39 15.06 -32.28
CA THR A 13 32.34 16.02 -32.52
C THR A 13 31.15 15.87 -31.58
N THR A 14 30.65 17.03 -31.15
CA THR A 14 29.31 17.38 -30.68
C THR A 14 28.22 16.32 -30.88
N GLN A 15 27.70 15.75 -29.79
CA GLN A 15 26.27 15.48 -29.60
C GLN A 15 25.94 15.66 -28.12
N ILE A 16 25.23 16.75 -27.82
CA ILE A 16 24.63 17.00 -26.51
C ILE A 16 23.40 16.09 -26.43
N PRO A 17 23.29 15.15 -25.48
CA PRO A 17 22.03 14.45 -25.28
C PRO A 17 21.05 15.41 -24.60
N GLU A 18 19.97 15.76 -25.31
CA GLU A 18 18.81 16.40 -24.71
C GLU A 18 18.28 15.49 -23.59
N ILE A 19 18.44 15.95 -22.35
CA ILE A 19 17.79 15.34 -21.20
C ILE A 19 16.32 15.72 -21.32
N HIS A 20 15.52 14.82 -21.91
CA HIS A 20 14.07 14.87 -21.80
C HIS A 20 13.71 14.84 -20.31
N ARG A 21 13.41 16.02 -19.75
CA ARG A 21 12.79 16.15 -18.44
C ARG A 21 11.44 15.47 -18.51
N LEU A 22 11.37 14.24 -18.00
CA LEU A 22 10.11 13.56 -17.73
C LEU A 22 9.33 14.40 -16.71
N ARG A 23 8.40 15.18 -17.23
CA ARG A 23 7.39 15.92 -16.48
C ARG A 23 6.49 14.88 -15.80
N SER A 24 6.69 14.70 -14.49
CA SER A 24 5.78 13.91 -13.67
C SER A 24 4.38 14.54 -13.74
N LEU A 25 3.44 13.86 -14.40
CA LEU A 25 2.02 14.18 -14.35
C LEU A 25 1.50 13.80 -12.97
N SER A 26 1.52 14.75 -12.04
CA SER A 26 0.70 14.66 -10.84
C SER A 26 -0.71 15.09 -11.22
N THR A 27 -1.64 14.15 -11.10
CA THR A 27 -3.09 14.36 -11.21
C THR A 27 -3.50 15.50 -10.29
N ALA A 28 -3.93 16.61 -10.88
CA ALA A 28 -4.52 17.73 -10.15
C ALA A 28 -5.89 17.29 -9.62
N ALA A 29 -5.93 16.86 -8.37
CA ALA A 29 -7.10 17.12 -7.54
C ALA A 29 -6.92 18.53 -6.99
N ASP A 30 -7.89 19.40 -7.24
CA ASP A 30 -7.99 20.76 -6.70
C ASP A 30 -8.06 20.72 -5.16
N ILE A 31 -6.90 20.54 -4.53
CA ILE A 31 -6.68 20.89 -3.15
C ILE A 31 -6.01 22.26 -3.24
N PRO A 32 -6.68 23.37 -2.88
CA PRO A 32 -6.03 24.66 -2.88
C PRO A 32 -4.83 24.56 -1.95
N ALA A 33 -3.64 24.62 -2.53
CA ALA A 33 -2.40 24.71 -1.78
C ALA A 33 -2.60 25.84 -0.76
N PRO A 34 -2.33 25.62 0.54
CA PRO A 34 -2.51 26.67 1.53
C PRO A 34 -1.58 27.80 1.12
N PHE A 35 -2.17 28.84 0.55
CA PHE A 35 -1.51 30.10 0.24
C PHE A 35 -1.04 30.61 1.60
N ARG A 36 0.21 30.30 1.97
CA ARG A 36 0.85 30.86 3.16
C ARG A 36 1.10 32.32 2.85
N LYS A 37 0.02 33.11 2.81
CA LYS A 37 0.10 34.56 2.82
C LYS A 37 0.92 34.89 4.06
N ASN A 38 1.94 35.68 3.81
CA ASN A 38 2.90 36.23 4.73
C ASN A 38 2.20 37.02 5.86
N GLN A 39 1.53 36.33 6.80
CA GLN A 39 0.74 36.91 7.89
C GLN A 39 1.54 37.86 8.77
N HIS A 40 2.88 37.76 8.75
CA HIS A 40 3.74 38.74 9.40
C HIS A 40 3.44 40.18 8.93
N GLN A 41 3.29 40.44 7.62
CA GLN A 41 3.05 41.79 7.09
C GLN A 41 1.65 42.32 7.40
N GLN A 42 0.68 41.44 7.69
CA GLN A 42 -0.70 41.82 7.96
C GLN A 42 -0.95 42.20 9.43
N ASN A 43 -0.06 41.78 10.34
CA ASN A 43 -0.21 41.99 11.78
C ASN A 43 0.75 43.06 12.33
N HIS A 44 1.53 43.73 11.48
CA HIS A 44 2.39 44.83 11.90
C HIS A 44 1.65 46.16 11.75
N SER A 45 1.11 46.66 12.85
CA SER A 45 0.75 48.08 12.96
C SER A 45 2.04 48.88 13.15
N PHE A 46 2.38 49.73 12.18
CA PHE A 46 3.49 50.67 12.34
C PHE A 46 3.10 51.71 13.39
N LEU A 47 4.04 52.02 14.28
CA LEU A 47 3.88 53.14 15.20
C LEU A 47 3.92 54.46 14.43
N PRO A 48 3.18 55.49 14.88
CA PRO A 48 3.24 56.81 14.26
C PRO A 48 4.67 57.38 14.32
N PRO A 49 5.05 58.28 13.38
CA PRO A 49 6.36 58.92 13.38
C PRO A 49 6.68 59.58 14.73
N ASN A 50 7.90 59.41 15.23
CA ASN A 50 8.30 59.95 16.52
C ASN A 50 8.72 61.42 16.39
N GLU A 51 7.91 62.33 16.92
CA GLU A 51 8.14 63.78 16.92
C GLU A 51 9.25 64.22 17.89
N TYR A 52 9.67 63.34 18.80
CA TYR A 52 10.62 63.67 19.86
C TYR A 52 11.97 64.18 19.32
N LEU A 53 12.48 63.57 18.25
CA LEU A 53 13.80 63.89 17.66
C LEU A 53 13.89 65.35 17.16
N ASN A 54 12.76 65.99 16.86
CA ASN A 54 12.70 67.35 16.31
C ASN A 54 12.31 68.41 17.36
N SER A 55 12.03 68.02 18.60
CA SER A 55 11.48 68.90 19.63
C SER A 55 12.52 69.46 20.62
N TRP A 56 13.79 69.03 20.53
CA TRP A 56 14.83 69.44 21.46
C TRP A 56 15.31 70.87 21.20
N LYS A 57 15.14 71.76 22.19
CA LYS A 57 15.72 73.11 22.19
C LYS A 57 16.85 73.18 23.22
N PRO A 58 18.06 73.60 22.85
CA PRO A 58 19.19 73.66 23.78
C PRO A 58 18.91 74.67 24.90
N PRO A 59 18.96 74.26 26.19
CA PRO A 59 18.86 75.19 27.32
C PRO A 59 20.03 76.17 27.34
N LYS A 60 19.78 77.42 27.77
CA LYS A 60 20.80 78.49 27.79
C LYS A 60 21.74 78.40 28.99
N ASP A 61 21.25 77.85 30.11
CA ASP A 61 22.01 77.70 31.35
C ASP A 61 22.57 76.28 31.53
N PRO A 62 23.85 76.13 31.89
CA PRO A 62 24.52 74.82 31.95
C PRO A 62 23.95 73.90 33.04
N LYS A 63 23.63 74.44 34.22
CA LYS A 63 23.05 73.65 35.33
C LYS A 63 21.67 73.09 35.00
N GLU A 64 20.86 73.83 34.25
CA GLU A 64 19.54 73.34 33.80
C GLU A 64 19.66 72.24 32.75
N ALA A 65 20.64 72.37 31.85
CA ALA A 65 20.90 71.37 30.83
C ALA A 65 21.29 70.02 31.45
N GLU A 66 22.14 70.04 32.47
CA GLU A 66 22.54 68.85 33.23
C GLU A 66 21.34 68.17 33.93
N TYR A 67 20.49 68.95 34.60
CA TYR A 67 19.29 68.44 35.26
C TYR A 67 18.31 67.80 34.26
N LYS A 68 18.02 68.48 33.15
CA LYS A 68 17.15 67.98 32.07
C LYS A 68 17.72 66.69 31.46
N LEU A 69 19.04 66.61 31.27
CA LEU A 69 19.71 65.42 30.75
C LEU A 69 19.68 64.25 31.74
N ALA A 70 19.92 64.50 33.03
CA ALA A 70 19.85 63.48 34.07
C ALA A 70 18.44 62.88 34.18
N LEU A 71 17.42 63.74 34.16
CA LEU A 71 16.02 63.32 34.15
C LEU A 71 15.70 62.47 32.91
N LEU A 72 16.12 62.93 31.74
CA LEU A 72 15.92 62.20 30.48
C LEU A 72 16.56 60.81 30.50
N ARG A 73 17.82 60.71 30.97
CA ARG A 73 18.53 59.44 31.07
C ARG A 73 17.79 58.47 32.00
N ARG A 74 17.30 58.96 33.14
CA ARG A 74 16.54 58.15 34.10
C ARG A 74 15.23 57.66 33.50
N ASP A 75 14.48 58.56 32.88
CA ASP A 75 13.15 58.23 32.35
C ASP A 75 13.26 57.33 31.12
N TYR A 76 14.27 57.52 30.26
CA TYR A 76 14.58 56.59 29.18
C TYR A 76 14.94 55.21 29.70
N ALA A 77 15.81 55.12 30.72
CA ALA A 77 16.18 53.84 31.32
C ALA A 77 14.97 53.10 31.91
N LYS A 78 14.02 53.82 32.52
CA LYS A 78 12.75 53.26 33.00
C LYS A 78 11.90 52.72 31.85
N LYS A 79 11.64 53.53 30.81
CA LYS A 79 10.86 53.14 29.63
C LYS A 79 11.45 51.91 28.93
N VAL A 80 12.76 51.88 28.70
CA VAL A 80 13.43 50.73 28.08
C VAL A 80 13.33 49.48 28.96
N LYS A 81 13.40 49.62 30.29
CA LYS A 81 13.23 48.50 31.21
C LYS A 81 11.81 47.93 31.16
N GLU A 82 10.80 48.77 31.03
CA GLU A 82 9.40 48.36 30.86
C GLU A 82 9.19 47.62 29.54
N VAL A 83 9.63 48.21 28.42
CA VAL A 83 9.58 47.57 27.09
C VAL A 83 10.27 46.21 27.09
N ARG A 84 11.44 46.08 27.75
CA ARG A 84 12.14 44.79 27.84
C ARG A 84 11.32 43.74 28.61
N LYS A 85 10.62 44.14 29.69
CA LYS A 85 9.76 43.23 30.46
C LYS A 85 8.55 42.79 29.64
N GLU A 86 7.94 43.71 28.90
CA GLU A 86 6.81 43.41 28.01
C GLU A 86 7.24 42.44 26.92
N TYR A 87 8.34 42.71 26.24
CA TYR A 87 8.89 41.83 25.22
C TYR A 87 9.16 40.41 25.74
N ILE A 88 9.74 40.26 26.94
CA ILE A 88 9.96 38.94 27.54
C ILE A 88 8.63 38.20 27.74
N LYS A 89 7.60 38.89 28.22
CA LYS A 89 6.27 38.29 28.41
C LYS A 89 5.64 37.89 27.08
N GLU A 90 5.70 38.74 26.07
CA GLU A 90 5.18 38.45 24.73
C GLU A 90 5.86 37.22 24.12
N MET A 91 7.19 37.15 24.22
CA MET A 91 7.96 36.01 23.75
C MET A 91 7.57 34.71 24.46
N GLU A 92 7.33 34.76 25.77
CA GLU A 92 6.89 33.59 26.53
C GLU A 92 5.46 33.18 26.17
N VAL A 93 4.54 34.14 25.98
CA VAL A 93 3.18 33.85 25.48
C VAL A 93 3.25 33.15 24.12
N MET A 94 4.03 33.68 23.18
CA MET A 94 4.22 33.03 21.88
C MET A 94 4.80 31.62 21.99
N ARG A 95 5.72 31.39 22.94
CA ARG A 95 6.30 30.07 23.18
C ARG A 95 5.24 29.09 23.69
N LEU A 96 4.44 29.50 24.67
CA LEU A 96 3.35 28.69 25.22
C LEU A 96 2.28 28.37 24.17
N GLU A 97 1.92 29.32 23.30
CA GLU A 97 1.01 29.07 22.19
C GLU A 97 1.56 28.02 21.20
N LYS A 98 2.84 28.10 20.88
CA LYS A 98 3.49 27.09 20.03
C LYS A 98 3.42 25.72 20.68
N LEU A 99 3.69 25.61 21.98
CA LEU A 99 3.59 24.35 22.72
C LEU A 99 2.17 23.77 22.66
N ARG A 100 1.15 24.56 23.03
CA ARG A 100 -0.26 24.15 22.95
C ARG A 100 -0.65 23.66 21.55
N LYS A 101 -0.24 24.39 20.50
CA LYS A 101 -0.48 24.00 19.10
C LYS A 101 0.22 22.69 18.74
N THR A 102 1.43 22.45 19.25
CA THR A 102 2.15 21.19 19.00
C THR A 102 1.55 20.01 19.75
N GLU A 103 1.10 20.21 20.98
CA GLU A 103 0.44 19.18 21.80
C GLU A 103 -0.88 18.76 21.17
N ALA A 104 -1.74 19.71 20.82
CA ALA A 104 -3.00 19.44 20.13
C ALA A 104 -2.79 18.66 18.81
N LYS A 105 -1.75 19.02 18.04
CA LYS A 105 -1.38 18.27 16.82
C LYS A 105 -0.91 16.85 17.12
N LYS A 106 -0.10 16.64 18.16
CA LYS A 106 0.36 15.31 18.56
C LYS A 106 -0.79 14.42 19.00
N GLU A 107 -1.72 14.96 19.79
CA GLU A 107 -2.90 14.23 20.26
C GLU A 107 -3.84 13.88 19.10
N ALA A 108 -4.13 14.83 18.20
CA ALA A 108 -4.93 14.57 17.01
C ALA A 108 -4.30 13.47 16.13
N MET A 109 -2.97 13.52 15.95
CA MET A 109 -2.24 12.48 15.21
C MET A 109 -2.30 11.11 15.90
N ARG A 110 -2.26 11.08 17.24
CA ARG A 110 -2.38 9.84 18.02
C ARG A 110 -3.76 9.21 17.79
N ILE A 111 -4.82 9.98 17.97
CA ILE A 111 -6.21 9.52 17.78
C ILE A 111 -6.40 8.98 16.36
N ALA A 112 -6.01 9.75 15.34
CA ALA A 112 -6.11 9.31 13.94
C ALA A 112 -5.29 8.02 13.66
N SER A 113 -4.14 7.86 14.34
CA SER A 113 -3.34 6.64 14.19
C SER A 113 -3.98 5.42 14.84
N GLU A 114 -4.66 5.60 15.98
CA GLU A 114 -5.40 4.56 16.70
C GLU A 114 -6.61 4.11 15.90
N GLU A 115 -7.39 5.06 15.35
CA GLU A 115 -8.52 4.78 14.46
C GLU A 115 -8.08 4.00 13.21
N ARG A 116 -6.97 4.41 12.56
CA ARG A 116 -6.41 3.68 11.41
C ARG A 116 -5.98 2.26 11.78
N LYS A 117 -5.38 2.07 12.97
CA LYS A 117 -4.99 0.74 13.46
C LYS A 117 -6.22 -0.12 13.74
N ALA A 118 -7.25 0.43 14.36
CA ALA A 118 -8.50 -0.26 14.65
C ALA A 118 -9.21 -0.69 13.35
N ALA A 119 -9.31 0.21 12.37
CA ALA A 119 -9.88 -0.08 11.05
C ALA A 119 -9.10 -1.21 10.34
N LYS A 120 -7.77 -1.13 10.30
CA LYS A 120 -6.92 -2.19 9.72
C LYS A 120 -7.05 -3.52 10.46
N ALA A 121 -7.22 -3.51 11.78
CA ALA A 121 -7.44 -4.72 12.55
C ALA A 121 -8.81 -5.35 12.25
N ALA A 122 -9.86 -4.54 12.11
CA ALA A 122 -11.18 -5.00 11.70
C ALA A 122 -11.15 -5.61 10.28
N GLU A 123 -10.50 -4.93 9.33
CA GLU A 123 -10.33 -5.42 7.96
C GLU A 123 -9.56 -6.76 7.92
N LYS A 124 -8.46 -6.88 8.68
CA LYS A 124 -7.72 -8.14 8.79
C LYS A 124 -8.58 -9.26 9.37
N LYS A 125 -9.40 -8.98 10.39
CA LYS A 125 -10.33 -9.96 10.96
C LYS A 125 -11.39 -10.39 9.95
N ALA A 126 -11.96 -9.46 9.18
CA ALA A 126 -12.92 -9.77 8.12
C ALA A 126 -12.29 -10.67 7.05
N LYS A 127 -11.10 -10.29 6.55
CA LYS A 127 -10.35 -11.08 5.57
C LYS A 127 -9.95 -12.47 6.08
N ALA A 128 -9.64 -12.60 7.36
CA ALA A 128 -9.37 -13.92 7.98
C ALA A 128 -10.62 -14.80 7.98
N LYS A 129 -11.80 -14.24 8.26
CA LYS A 129 -13.08 -14.97 8.17
C LYS A 129 -13.38 -15.40 6.74
N GLU A 130 -13.17 -14.54 5.76
CA GLU A 130 -13.34 -14.88 4.34
C GLU A 130 -12.43 -16.03 3.92
N ARG A 131 -11.16 -16.01 4.34
CA ARG A 131 -10.21 -17.11 4.09
C ARG A 131 -10.67 -18.42 4.72
N ALA A 132 -11.16 -18.37 5.96
CA ALA A 132 -11.69 -19.55 6.64
C ALA A 132 -12.93 -20.13 5.92
N ILE A 133 -13.83 -19.27 5.44
CA ILE A 133 -14.99 -19.69 4.65
C ILE A 133 -14.54 -20.33 3.33
N PHE A 134 -13.60 -19.70 2.63
CA PHE A 134 -13.03 -20.23 1.39
C PHE A 134 -12.38 -21.60 1.59
N GLU A 135 -11.57 -21.77 2.64
CA GLU A 135 -10.95 -23.06 2.97
C GLU A 135 -12.00 -24.14 3.29
N ALA A 136 -13.06 -23.78 4.01
CA ALA A 136 -14.15 -24.71 4.30
C ALA A 136 -14.87 -25.14 3.02
N GLN A 137 -15.17 -24.21 2.11
CA GLN A 137 -15.75 -24.51 0.81
C GLN A 137 -14.83 -25.41 -0.02
N PHE A 138 -13.53 -25.12 -0.05
CA PHE A 138 -12.54 -25.93 -0.75
C PHE A 138 -12.44 -27.37 -0.21
N ARG A 139 -12.56 -27.54 1.12
CA ARG A 139 -12.61 -28.90 1.71
C ARG A 139 -13.88 -29.64 1.32
N GLN A 140 -15.02 -28.95 1.26
CA GLN A 140 -16.28 -29.55 0.83
C GLN A 140 -16.24 -29.98 -0.63
N THR A 141 -15.68 -29.17 -1.54
CA THR A 141 -15.53 -29.55 -2.95
C THR A 141 -14.63 -30.77 -3.11
N LEU A 142 -13.50 -30.83 -2.39
CA LEU A 142 -12.63 -32.01 -2.39
C LEU A 142 -13.33 -33.28 -1.88
N ALA A 143 -14.18 -33.17 -0.86
CA ALA A 143 -14.95 -34.31 -0.36
C ALA A 143 -15.93 -34.83 -1.43
N LYS A 144 -16.63 -33.92 -2.13
CA LYS A 144 -17.53 -34.26 -3.23
C LYS A 144 -16.80 -34.95 -4.38
N GLU A 145 -15.68 -34.40 -4.84
CA GLU A 145 -14.89 -35.02 -5.91
C GLU A 145 -14.41 -36.44 -5.54
N ARG A 146 -14.03 -36.65 -4.28
CA ARG A 146 -13.64 -37.99 -3.79
C ARG A 146 -14.83 -38.95 -3.80
N GLN A 147 -16.01 -38.50 -3.38
CA GLN A 147 -17.23 -39.32 -3.42
C GLN A 147 -17.61 -39.69 -4.85
N GLU A 148 -17.62 -38.73 -5.77
CA GLU A 148 -17.89 -38.97 -7.20
C GLU A 148 -16.93 -39.98 -7.81
N LYS A 149 -15.63 -39.89 -7.49
CA LYS A 149 -14.63 -40.87 -7.93
C LYS A 149 -14.89 -42.26 -7.36
N LEU A 150 -15.26 -42.37 -6.08
CA LEU A 150 -15.59 -43.67 -5.47
C LEU A 150 -16.84 -44.28 -6.10
N GLU A 151 -17.87 -43.49 -6.37
CA GLU A 151 -19.08 -43.94 -7.05
C GLU A 151 -18.79 -44.40 -8.48
N TYR A 152 -17.98 -43.63 -9.21
CA TYR A 152 -17.50 -44.02 -10.54
C TYR A 152 -16.77 -45.38 -10.50
N TRP A 153 -15.89 -45.60 -9.53
CA TRP A 153 -15.19 -46.89 -9.38
C TRP A 153 -16.15 -48.04 -9.08
N LYS A 154 -17.12 -47.86 -8.17
CA LYS A 154 -18.15 -48.87 -7.88
C LYS A 154 -18.96 -49.23 -9.13
N MET A 155 -19.37 -48.24 -9.91
CA MET A 155 -20.10 -48.46 -11.16
C MET A 155 -19.24 -49.18 -12.19
N ARG A 156 -17.95 -48.86 -12.24
CA ARG A 156 -17.00 -49.51 -13.16
C ARG A 156 -16.78 -50.97 -12.79
N GLU A 157 -16.64 -51.27 -11.50
CA GLU A 157 -16.48 -52.63 -10.99
C GLU A 157 -17.70 -53.49 -11.31
N LYS A 158 -18.92 -52.98 -11.04
CA LYS A 158 -20.17 -53.64 -11.42
C LYS A 158 -20.22 -53.97 -12.92
N LYS A 159 -19.89 -53.00 -13.79
CA LYS A 159 -19.82 -53.22 -15.24
C LYS A 159 -18.79 -54.29 -15.64
N PHE A 160 -17.65 -54.36 -14.93
CA PHE A 160 -16.66 -55.41 -15.18
C PHE A 160 -17.17 -56.78 -14.73
N GLU A 161 -17.84 -56.87 -13.59
CA GLU A 161 -18.46 -58.11 -13.11
C GLU A 161 -19.57 -58.60 -14.04
N GLU A 162 -20.46 -57.71 -14.48
CA GLU A 162 -21.51 -58.00 -15.46
C GLU A 162 -20.90 -58.56 -16.75
N LYS A 163 -19.90 -57.88 -17.32
CA LYS A 163 -19.19 -58.39 -18.52
C LYS A 163 -18.51 -59.74 -18.29
N LYS A 164 -17.98 -60.01 -17.09
CA LYS A 164 -17.41 -61.32 -16.75
C LYS A 164 -18.50 -62.39 -16.69
N LYS A 165 -19.66 -62.09 -16.10
CA LYS A 165 -20.82 -62.99 -16.04
C LYS A 165 -21.36 -63.27 -17.44
N GLU A 166 -21.60 -62.25 -18.25
CA GLU A 166 -22.05 -62.38 -19.65
C GLU A 166 -21.09 -63.28 -20.47
N LYS A 167 -19.77 -63.04 -20.37
CA LYS A 167 -18.78 -63.90 -21.04
C LYS A 167 -18.82 -65.34 -20.54
N ARG A 168 -18.97 -65.55 -19.24
CA ARG A 168 -19.06 -66.90 -18.64
C ARG A 168 -20.34 -67.61 -19.10
N GLU A 169 -21.47 -66.92 -19.15
CA GLU A 169 -22.74 -67.46 -19.64
C GLU A 169 -22.68 -67.79 -21.14
N LEU A 170 -22.08 -66.90 -21.95
CA LEU A 170 -21.83 -67.17 -23.36
C LEU A 170 -20.94 -68.41 -23.56
N LEU A 171 -19.89 -68.55 -22.74
CA LEU A 171 -19.05 -69.75 -22.74
C LEU A 171 -19.84 -70.99 -22.34
N HIS A 172 -20.66 -70.94 -21.28
CA HIS A 172 -21.51 -72.06 -20.88
C HIS A 172 -22.45 -72.52 -22.01
N LYS A 173 -23.16 -71.58 -22.65
CA LYS A 173 -24.06 -71.87 -23.79
C LYS A 173 -23.32 -72.47 -24.99
N LYS A 174 -22.11 -72.00 -25.29
CA LYS A 174 -21.28 -72.56 -26.38
C LYS A 174 -20.70 -73.92 -26.00
N SER A 175 -20.27 -74.08 -24.75
CA SER A 175 -19.70 -75.33 -24.24
C SER A 175 -20.73 -76.44 -24.14
N SER A 176 -22.02 -76.15 -23.93
CA SER A 176 -23.06 -77.17 -24.01
C SER A 176 -23.27 -77.73 -25.42
N MET A 177 -22.73 -77.07 -26.45
CA MET A 177 -22.68 -77.59 -27.82
C MET A 177 -21.34 -78.27 -28.16
N TRP A 178 -20.37 -78.28 -27.22
CA TRP A 178 -19.12 -79.00 -27.44
C TRP A 178 -19.41 -80.50 -27.55
N ILE A 179 -18.64 -81.13 -28.42
CA ILE A 179 -18.80 -82.52 -28.81
C ILE A 179 -17.62 -83.25 -28.18
N ASP A 180 -17.92 -84.25 -27.35
CA ASP A 180 -16.88 -85.08 -26.77
C ASP A 180 -16.14 -85.86 -27.87
N GLU A 181 -14.87 -86.19 -27.62
CA GLU A 181 -13.96 -86.78 -28.60
C GLU A 181 -14.52 -88.08 -29.21
N ASP A 182 -15.18 -88.89 -28.37
CA ASP A 182 -15.84 -90.14 -28.75
C ASP A 182 -17.07 -89.95 -29.66
N ALA A 183 -17.71 -88.77 -29.61
CA ALA A 183 -18.91 -88.43 -30.37
C ALA A 183 -18.61 -87.59 -31.63
N LEU A 184 -17.37 -87.10 -31.77
CA LEU A 184 -16.94 -86.17 -32.82
C LEU A 184 -17.09 -86.75 -34.23
N GLY A 185 -16.67 -88.01 -34.44
CA GLY A 185 -16.75 -88.68 -35.73
C GLY A 185 -18.18 -88.88 -36.23
N LYS A 186 -19.13 -89.15 -35.32
CA LYS A 186 -20.57 -89.32 -35.65
C LYS A 186 -21.19 -88.00 -36.09
N LYS A 187 -20.89 -86.92 -35.37
CA LYS A 187 -21.44 -85.59 -35.64
C LYS A 187 -20.81 -84.94 -36.89
N ALA A 188 -19.57 -85.27 -37.23
CA ALA A 188 -18.94 -84.87 -38.49
C ALA A 188 -19.61 -85.50 -39.72
N LEU A 189 -19.98 -86.78 -39.65
CA LEU A 189 -20.73 -87.46 -40.71
C LEU A 189 -22.13 -86.85 -40.88
N GLU A 190 -22.82 -86.54 -39.78
CA GLU A 190 -24.15 -85.90 -39.79
C GLU A 190 -24.11 -84.51 -40.47
N ALA A 191 -23.12 -83.68 -40.16
CA ALA A 191 -22.95 -82.36 -40.78
C ALA A 191 -22.64 -82.41 -42.29
N ILE A 192 -22.01 -83.49 -42.78
CA ILE A 192 -21.76 -83.70 -44.21
C ILE A 192 -23.05 -84.10 -44.95
N VAL A 193 -23.93 -84.86 -44.30
CA VAL A 193 -25.18 -85.36 -44.89
C VAL A 193 -26.30 -84.31 -44.89
N SER A 194 -26.31 -83.41 -43.90
CA SER A 194 -27.25 -82.29 -43.81
C SER A 194 -26.49 -80.96 -43.72
N PRO A 195 -26.07 -80.37 -44.85
CA PRO A 195 -25.39 -79.08 -44.85
C PRO A 195 -26.35 -77.96 -44.44
N GLU A 196 -26.03 -77.23 -43.38
CA GLU A 196 -26.75 -76.03 -42.98
C GLU A 196 -26.43 -74.90 -43.98
N VAL A 197 -27.48 -74.30 -44.56
CA VAL A 197 -27.37 -73.10 -45.42
C VAL A 197 -27.46 -71.87 -44.52
N PHE A 198 -26.45 -71.00 -44.62
CA PHE A 198 -26.33 -69.76 -43.84
C PHE A 198 -27.39 -68.72 -44.15
#